data_AF-A0A645FWL6-F1
#
_entry.id   AF-A0A645FWL6-F1
#
_cell.length_a   1.000
_cell.length_b   1.000
_cell.length_c   1.000
_cell.angle_alpha   90.00
_cell.angle_beta   90.00
_cell.angle_gamma   90.00
#
_symmetry.space_group_name_H-M   'P 1'
#
loop_
_entity.id
_entity.type
_entity.pdbx_description
1 polymer ?
#
loop_
_entity_poly.entity_id
_entity_poly.type
_entity_poly.pdbx_seq_one_letter_code
_entity_poly.pdbx_strand_id
1 'polypeptide(L)' 'MINGKTTAVRIIPACGLSVGDYVEFGGLLGGAPVMPVSRFSSEAFSARGGRIPAPIHSLRN' A
#
# COMPACT_ATOMS: atom_id res chain seq x y z
N MET A 1 4.87 -12.44 -5.73
CA MET A 1 6.18 -12.04 -5.19
C MET A 1 7.26 -12.31 -6.20
N ILE A 2 7.65 -11.31 -6.98
CA ILE A 2 8.69 -11.48 -7.99
C ILE A 2 10.06 -11.58 -7.32
N ASN A 3 10.34 -10.69 -6.37
CA ASN A 3 11.64 -10.56 -5.70
C ASN A 3 11.87 -11.50 -4.49
N GLY A 4 10.94 -12.44 -4.20
CA GLY A 4 11.07 -13.36 -3.07
C GLY A 4 11.12 -12.73 -1.67
N LYS A 5 10.87 -11.42 -1.53
CA LYS A 5 10.84 -10.73 -0.23
C LYS A 5 9.49 -10.92 0.42
N THR A 6 9.38 -10.87 1.74
CA THR A 6 8.07 -10.79 2.42
C THR A 6 7.61 -9.33 2.40
N THR A 7 6.38 -9.07 1.98
CA THR A 7 5.78 -7.72 1.96
C THR A 7 4.48 -7.74 2.73
N ALA A 8 4.23 -6.67 3.47
CA ALA A 8 2.96 -6.40 4.11
C ALA A 8 2.60 -4.93 3.88
N VAL A 9 1.30 -4.63 3.88
CA VAL A 9 0.79 -3.27 3.74
C VAL A 9 -0.13 -2.99 4.93
N ARG A 10 0.02 -1.82 5.54
CA ARG A 10 -0.87 -1.29 6.58
C ARG A 10 -1.39 0.06 6.11
N ILE A 11 -2.70 0.19 6.01
CA ILE A 11 -3.38 1.43 5.62
C ILE A 11 -4.02 2.02 6.88
N ILE A 12 -3.73 3.29 7.16
CA ILE A 12 -4.27 4.01 8.33
C ILE A 12 -5.09 5.21 7.85
N PRO A 13 -6.41 5.24 8.10
CA PRO A 13 -7.23 6.42 7.81
C PRO A 13 -6.86 7.56 8.76
N ALA A 14 -6.43 8.70 8.21
CA ALA A 14 -6.13 9.92 8.95
C ALA A 14 -7.37 10.84 8.97
N CYS A 15 -8.42 10.42 9.68
CA CYS A 15 -9.71 11.12 9.68
C CYS A 15 -9.56 12.56 10.19
N GLY A 16 -10.07 13.53 9.42
CA GLY A 16 -10.02 14.96 9.77
C GLY A 16 -8.70 15.66 9.43
N LEU A 17 -7.72 14.94 8.85
CA LEU A 17 -6.43 15.49 8.43
C LEU A 17 -6.34 15.61 6.91
N SER A 18 -5.54 16.57 6.45
CA SER A 18 -5.27 16.86 5.04
C SER A 18 -3.91 16.30 4.61
N VAL A 19 -3.70 16.21 3.28
CA VAL A 19 -2.41 15.79 2.72
C VAL A 19 -1.29 16.72 3.22
N GLY A 20 -0.21 16.13 3.72
CA GLY A 20 0.93 16.84 4.31
C GLY A 20 0.84 16.99 5.84
N ASP A 21 -0.33 16.83 6.45
CA ASP A 21 -0.45 16.82 7.91
C ASP A 21 0.27 15.60 8.50
N TYR A 22 0.70 15.70 9.75
CA TYR A 22 1.45 14.64 10.43
C TYR A 22 0.56 13.86 11.38
N VAL A 23 0.64 12.52 11.33
CA VAL A 23 -0.08 11.62 12.25
C VAL A 23 0.91 10.96 13.19
N GLU A 24 0.66 11.07 14.49
CA GLU A 24 1.43 10.41 15.54
C GLU A 24 0.72 9.11 15.97
N PHE A 25 1.41 7.97 15.90
CA PHE A 25 0.88 6.66 16.29
C PHE A 25 1.40 6.20 17.64
N GLY A 26 2.14 7.06 18.36
CA GLY A 26 2.73 6.79 19.66
C GLY A 26 4.15 6.24 19.56
N GLY A 27 4.90 6.34 20.66
CA GLY A 27 6.36 6.19 20.65
C GLY A 27 6.93 4.88 20.05
N LEU A 28 6.17 3.77 20.08
CA LEU A 28 6.62 2.52 19.47
C LEU A 28 6.40 2.47 17.95
N LEU A 29 5.33 3.09 17.45
CA LEU A 29 4.91 3.03 16.05
C LEU A 29 5.33 4.27 15.25
N GLY A 30 5.83 5.30 15.94
CA GLY A 30 6.28 6.56 15.37
C GLY A 30 5.14 7.36 14.75
N GLY A 31 5.49 8.23 13.80
CA GLY A 31 4.52 9.00 13.03
C GLY A 31 4.87 9.04 11.55
N ALA A 32 3.90 9.47 10.73
CA ALA A 32 4.08 9.64 9.30
C ALA A 32 3.20 10.77 8.76
N PRO A 33 3.62 11.45 7.67
CA PRO A 33 2.77 12.41 6.99
C PRO A 33 1.64 11.73 6.22
N VAL A 34 0.49 12.40 6.11
CA VAL A 34 -0.62 11.98 5.25
C VAL A 34 -0.19 12.12 3.79
N MET A 35 -0.12 10.99 3.09
CA MET A 35 0.28 10.91 1.70
C MET A 35 -0.91 11.13 0.75
N PRO A 36 -0.72 11.78 -0.41
CA PRO A 36 -1.76 11.87 -1.42
C PRO A 36 -2.08 10.49 -2.01
N VAL A 37 -3.36 10.24 -2.29
CA VAL A 37 -3.82 9.03 -2.98
C VAL A 37 -4.07 9.34 -4.46
N SER A 38 -3.76 8.39 -5.34
CA SER A 38 -4.08 8.48 -6.77
C SER A 38 -5.58 8.74 -6.98
N ARG A 39 -5.92 9.64 -7.92
CA ARG A 39 -7.31 9.96 -8.28
C ARG A 39 -7.90 9.00 -9.32
N PHE A 40 -7.07 8.15 -9.93
CA PHE A 40 -7.53 7.19 -10.93
C PHE A 40 -8.20 5.99 -10.27
N SER A 41 -9.36 5.58 -10.79
CA SER A 41 -10.06 4.39 -10.29
C SER A 41 -9.34 3.11 -10.68
N SER A 42 -9.16 2.23 -9.70
CA SER A 42 -8.68 0.84 -9.91
C SER A 42 -9.82 -0.18 -9.82
N GLU A 43 -11.07 0.27 -9.91
CA GLU A 43 -12.27 -0.57 -9.74
C GLU A 43 -12.34 -1.70 -10.78
N ALA A 44 -12.16 -1.38 -12.06
CA ALA A 44 -12.18 -2.38 -13.13
C ALA A 44 -11.09 -3.45 -12.98
N PHE A 45 -9.93 -3.07 -12.43
CA PHE A 45 -8.86 -4.03 -12.14
C PHE A 45 -9.22 -4.92 -10.95
N SER A 46 -9.71 -4.32 -9.86
CA SER A 46 -10.05 -5.03 -8.62
C SER A 46 -11.24 -5.99 -8.81
N ALA A 47 -12.22 -5.60 -9.61
CA ALA A 47 -13.42 -6.39 -9.90
C ALA A 47 -13.17 -7.58 -10.85
N ARG A 48 -12.01 -7.63 -11.54
CA ARG A 48 -11.69 -8.70 -12.49
C ARG A 48 -11.68 -10.09 -11.86
N GLY A 49 -11.32 -10.18 -10.58
CA GLY A 49 -11.19 -11.46 -9.87
C GLY A 49 -10.18 -12.43 -10.52
N GLY A 50 -10.25 -13.70 -10.14
CA GLY A 50 -9.37 -14.76 -10.65
C GLY A 50 -8.09 -14.95 -9.84
N ARG A 51 -7.07 -15.54 -10.47
CA ARG A 51 -5.79 -15.88 -9.82
C ARG A 51 -4.62 -15.25 -10.57
N ILE A 52 -3.78 -14.51 -9.84
CA ILE A 52 -2.48 -14.07 -10.37
C ILE A 52 -1.57 -15.31 -10.44
N PRO A 53 -1.06 -15.68 -11.63
CA PRO A 53 -0.24 -16.87 -11.81
C PRO A 53 1.10 -16.74 -11.07
N ALA A 54 1.78 -17.88 -10.90
CA ALA A 54 3.09 -17.90 -10.27
C ALA A 54 4.10 -17.02 -11.05
N PRO A 55 4.95 -16.26 -10.35
CA PRO A 55 5.97 -15.43 -11.00
C PRO A 55 7.06 -16.30 -11.63
N ILE A 56 7.69 -15.80 -12.69
CA ILE A 56 8.84 -16.44 -13.33
C ILE A 56 10.05 -16.37 -12.39
N HIS A 57 10.68 -17.51 -12.13
CA HIS A 57 11.73 -17.63 -11.12
C HIS A 57 13.02 -16.86 -11.45
N SER A 58 13.28 -16.58 -12.74
CA SER A 58 14.45 -15.83 -13.21
C SER A 58 14.35 -14.31 -12.98
N LEU A 59 13.15 -13.79 -12.66
CA LEU A 59 12.95 -12.37 -12.36
C LEU A 59 13.17 -12.11 -10.87
N ARG A 60 14.43 -12.12 -10.41
CA ARG A 60 14.81 -11.81 -9.03
C ARG A 60 15.83 -10.66 -9.02
N ASN A 61 15.63 -9.72 -8.10
CA ASN A 61 16.56 -8.63 -7.76
C ASN A 61 17.11 -8.82 -6.35
#